data_AF-A0A2L0CEB5-F1
#
_entry.id   AF-A0A2L0CEB5-F1
#
_cell.length_a   1.000
_cell.length_b   1.000
_cell.length_c   1.000
_cell.angle_alpha   90.00
_cell.angle_beta   90.00
_cell.angle_gamma   90.00
#
_symmetry.space_group_name_H-M   'P 1'
#
loop_
_entity.id
_entity.type
_entity.pdbx_description
1 polymer ?
#
loop_
_entity_poly.entity_id
_entity_poly.type
_entity_poly.pdbx_seq_one_letter_code
_entity_poly.pdbx_strand_id
1 'polypeptide(L)'
;GLRAIQCYHEARGDKHRDVCLIPVSAHGTNPASAQMAGMRVEAVKVKQDGSIDMDDLQVKAEKFKNRLSCLMITYPSTNGLFEETVAEVCDIIHKNGGQVYLDGANMNAQVGLCRPGDYGSDVSHLNLHKTFCIPHGGGGPGMGPIGVKQHLAPFLPGHPVVPPTGTSGLGAVSAAPFGSSAILPISWAYIKMMGPRGLRKATQVAILNANYMAKYLDSHYQTLFRSATSGLVAHEFIIDVREFKKTANIEAADIAKRLMDYG
;
A
#
# COMPACT_ATOMS: atom_id res chain seq x y z
N GLY A 1 9.44 6.72 -4.92
CA GLY A 1 8.54 7.45 -4.00
C GLY A 1 9.31 8.11 -2.88
N LEU A 2 9.84 7.34 -1.92
CA LEU A 2 10.56 7.88 -0.75
C LEU A 2 11.73 8.81 -1.10
N ARG A 3 12.54 8.48 -2.12
CA ARG A 3 13.58 9.38 -2.63
C ARG A 3 13.05 10.71 -3.17
N ALA A 4 11.90 10.72 -3.85
CA ALA A 4 11.27 11.95 -4.33
C ALA A 4 10.80 12.82 -3.15
N ILE A 5 10.27 12.21 -2.08
CA ILE A 5 9.94 12.90 -0.84
C ILE A 5 11.19 13.52 -0.19
N GLN A 6 12.28 12.75 -0.08
CA GLN A 6 13.53 13.27 0.50
C GLN A 6 14.07 14.46 -0.27
N CYS A 7 14.15 14.35 -1.60
CA CYS A 7 14.65 15.46 -2.40
C CYS A 7 13.71 16.67 -2.42
N TYR A 8 12.41 16.45 -2.28
CA TYR A 8 11.46 17.54 -2.03
C TYR A 8 11.77 18.29 -0.72
N HIS A 9 12.02 17.55 0.37
CA HIS A 9 12.45 18.16 1.64
C HIS A 9 13.80 18.86 1.49
N GLU A 10 14.77 18.25 0.81
CA GLU A 10 16.10 18.83 0.59
C GLU A 10 16.03 20.15 -0.19
N ALA A 11 15.21 20.22 -1.23
CA ALA A 11 15.02 21.41 -2.04
C ALA A 11 14.37 22.58 -1.28
N ARG A 12 13.64 22.27 -0.21
CA ARG A 12 13.06 23.24 0.72
C ARG A 12 13.97 23.62 1.89
N GLY A 13 15.18 23.08 1.96
CA GLY A 13 16.10 23.28 3.08
C GLY A 13 15.85 22.37 4.28
N ASP A 14 14.87 21.46 4.19
CA ASP A 14 14.44 20.56 5.27
C ASP A 14 15.19 19.21 5.26
N LYS A 15 16.49 19.20 4.94
CA LYS A 15 17.32 17.98 4.79
C LYS A 15 17.35 17.06 6.03
N HIS A 16 17.03 17.62 7.19
CA HIS A 16 17.01 16.93 8.48
C HIS A 16 15.73 16.10 8.69
N ARG A 17 14.76 16.16 7.77
CA ARG A 17 13.53 15.36 7.80
C ARG A 17 13.76 13.95 7.26
N ASP A 18 14.11 13.03 8.17
CA ASP A 18 14.47 11.66 7.86
C ASP A 18 13.63 10.58 8.57
N VAL A 19 12.66 10.97 9.42
CA VAL A 19 11.79 10.00 10.12
C VAL A 19 10.66 9.54 9.20
N CYS A 20 10.54 8.22 9.04
CA CYS A 20 9.45 7.55 8.35
C CYS A 20 8.58 6.79 9.36
N LEU A 21 7.35 7.25 9.55
CA LEU A 21 6.36 6.54 10.36
C LEU A 21 5.79 5.35 9.56
N ILE A 22 5.68 4.18 10.18
CA ILE A 22 5.16 2.97 9.51
C ILE A 22 4.28 2.17 10.49
N PRO A 23 2.99 1.95 10.22
CA PRO A 23 2.16 1.06 11.02
C PRO A 23 2.74 -0.36 11.07
N VAL A 24 2.68 -1.02 12.23
CA VAL A 24 3.20 -2.38 12.40
C VAL A 24 2.49 -3.43 11.53
N SER A 25 1.32 -3.11 10.97
CA SER A 25 0.61 -3.94 10.00
C SER A 25 1.17 -3.86 8.58
N ALA A 26 2.01 -2.87 8.26
CA ALA A 26 2.50 -2.64 6.90
C ALA A 26 3.28 -3.85 6.33
N HIS A 27 3.26 -3.99 5.01
CA HIS A 27 4.06 -5.01 4.33
C HIS A 27 5.57 -4.80 4.62
N GLY A 28 6.32 -5.90 4.79
CA GLY A 28 7.74 -5.85 5.19
C GLY A 28 8.65 -5.07 4.21
N THR A 29 8.22 -4.87 2.96
CA THR A 29 8.93 -4.00 2.01
C THR A 29 8.94 -2.53 2.43
N ASN A 30 7.98 -2.08 3.22
CA ASN A 30 7.85 -0.68 3.62
C ASN A 30 9.02 -0.25 4.51
N PRO A 31 9.28 -0.89 5.68
CA PRO A 31 10.45 -0.56 6.49
C PRO A 31 11.76 -0.83 5.76
N ALA A 32 11.86 -1.89 4.97
CA ALA A 32 13.07 -2.18 4.18
C ALA A 32 13.36 -1.08 3.14
N SER A 33 12.34 -0.58 2.44
CA SER A 33 12.48 0.50 1.46
C SER A 33 12.81 1.84 2.12
N ALA A 34 12.24 2.13 3.28
CA ALA A 34 12.58 3.31 4.06
C ALA A 34 14.04 3.30 4.52
N GLN A 35 14.52 2.16 5.03
CA GLN A 35 15.92 2.00 5.40
C GLN A 35 16.86 2.11 4.18
N MET A 36 16.50 1.50 3.05
CA MET A 36 17.25 1.63 1.79
C MET A 36 17.32 3.08 1.30
N ALA A 37 16.26 3.87 1.52
CA ALA A 37 16.26 5.30 1.23
C ALA A 37 17.04 6.14 2.26
N GLY A 38 17.60 5.54 3.32
CA GLY A 38 18.33 6.23 4.38
C GLY A 38 17.41 6.93 5.40
N MET A 39 16.15 6.52 5.52
CA MET A 39 15.22 7.04 6.52
C MET A 39 15.35 6.28 7.84
N ARG A 40 15.05 6.97 8.94
CA ARG A 40 14.86 6.38 10.27
C ARG A 40 13.42 5.89 10.40
N VAL A 41 13.25 4.57 10.52
CA VAL A 41 11.93 3.95 10.68
C VAL A 41 11.46 4.05 12.13
N GLU A 42 10.25 4.54 12.32
CA GLU A 42 9.56 4.58 13.61
C GLU A 42 8.21 3.89 13.47
N ALA A 43 8.02 2.79 14.20
CA ALA A 43 6.79 2.01 14.11
C ALA A 43 5.60 2.79 14.69
N VAL A 44 4.41 2.66 14.10
CA VAL A 44 3.13 3.16 14.64
C VAL A 44 2.29 1.97 15.07
N LYS A 45 1.66 2.06 16.23
CA LYS A 45 0.83 0.97 16.77
C LYS A 45 -0.44 0.79 15.95
N VAL A 46 -1.00 -0.41 16.06
CA VAL A 46 -2.34 -0.74 15.57
C VAL A 46 -3.17 -1.22 16.75
N LYS A 47 -4.46 -0.91 16.73
CA LYS A 47 -5.43 -1.35 17.73
C LYS A 47 -5.75 -2.83 17.57
N GLN A 48 -6.43 -3.40 18.56
CA GLN A 48 -6.86 -4.80 18.53
C GLN A 48 -7.86 -5.11 17.40
N ASP A 49 -8.60 -4.10 16.93
CA ASP A 49 -9.50 -4.20 15.78
C ASP A 49 -8.77 -4.12 14.42
N GLY A 50 -7.44 -3.98 14.44
CA GLY A 50 -6.61 -3.94 13.25
C GLY A 50 -6.47 -2.57 12.59
N SER A 51 -7.09 -1.51 13.14
CA SER A 51 -6.95 -0.12 12.68
C SER A 51 -5.68 0.56 13.21
N ILE A 52 -5.24 1.64 12.57
CA ILE A 52 -4.13 2.46 13.07
C ILE A 52 -4.50 3.08 14.43
N ASP A 53 -3.55 3.04 15.37
CA ASP A 53 -3.69 3.74 16.64
C ASP A 53 -3.47 5.25 16.44
N MET A 54 -4.58 5.99 16.32
CA MET A 54 -4.58 7.44 16.09
C MET A 54 -3.87 8.24 17.19
N ASP A 55 -3.95 7.80 18.45
CA ASP A 55 -3.31 8.49 19.56
C ASP A 55 -1.78 8.33 19.49
N ASP A 56 -1.32 7.10 19.24
CA ASP A 56 0.11 6.82 19.04
C ASP A 56 0.66 7.52 17.79
N LEU A 57 -0.13 7.59 16.71
CA LEU A 57 0.21 8.34 15.50
C LEU A 57 0.39 9.84 15.81
N GLN A 58 -0.58 10.45 16.49
CA GLN A 58 -0.54 11.88 16.84
C GLN A 58 0.69 12.18 17.70
N VAL A 59 0.91 11.40 18.77
CA VAL A 59 2.06 11.56 19.67
C VAL A 59 3.39 11.45 18.91
N LYS A 60 3.51 10.49 17.97
CA LYS A 60 4.73 10.33 17.17
C LYS A 60 4.91 11.43 16.14
N ALA A 61 3.84 11.83 15.45
CA ALA A 61 3.89 12.92 14.48
C ALA A 61 4.35 14.23 15.15
N GLU A 62 3.86 14.53 16.35
CA GLU A 62 4.29 15.69 17.14
C GLU A 62 5.72 15.54 17.67
N LYS A 63 6.05 14.40 18.28
CA LYS A 63 7.40 14.10 18.80
C LYS A 63 8.46 14.27 17.72
N PHE A 64 8.17 13.85 16.50
CA PHE A 64 9.09 13.92 15.37
C PHE A 64 8.80 15.10 14.44
N LYS A 65 7.96 16.06 14.78
CA LYS A 65 7.52 17.15 13.88
C LYS A 65 8.64 17.85 13.11
N ASN A 66 9.79 18.07 13.75
CA ASN A 66 10.95 18.70 13.10
C ASN A 66 11.72 17.76 12.17
N ARG A 67 11.64 16.44 12.36
CA ARG A 67 12.32 15.42 11.54
C ARG A 67 11.36 14.55 10.71
N LEU A 68 10.06 14.78 10.78
CA LEU A 68 9.05 13.97 10.12
C LEU A 68 9.19 14.14 8.61
N SER A 69 9.62 13.06 7.94
CA SER A 69 9.78 13.00 6.49
C SER A 69 8.48 12.54 5.84
N CYS A 70 7.98 11.38 6.27
CA CYS A 70 6.74 10.82 5.75
C CYS A 70 6.10 9.77 6.66
N LEU A 71 4.88 9.40 6.29
CA LEU A 71 4.18 8.20 6.74
C LEU A 71 4.02 7.26 5.54
N MET A 72 4.24 5.96 5.75
CA MET A 72 3.84 4.91 4.81
C MET A 72 2.58 4.21 5.32
N ILE A 73 1.50 4.25 4.54
CA ILE A 73 0.25 3.51 4.83
C ILE A 73 -0.11 2.59 3.68
N THR A 74 -0.90 1.56 3.96
CA THR A 74 -1.56 0.73 2.94
C THR A 74 -3.07 0.95 3.06
N TYR A 75 -3.75 1.20 1.95
CA TYR A 75 -5.20 1.38 1.96
C TYR A 75 -5.88 0.58 0.84
N PRO A 76 -6.95 -0.19 1.13
CA PRO A 76 -7.29 -0.76 2.44
C PRO A 76 -6.06 -1.37 3.14
N SER A 77 -6.09 -1.44 4.48
CA SER A 77 -4.96 -1.98 5.25
C SER A 77 -4.66 -3.44 4.85
N THR A 78 -3.49 -3.93 5.23
CA THR A 78 -3.06 -5.33 5.04
C THR A 78 -3.94 -6.34 5.80
N ASN A 79 -4.80 -5.86 6.69
CA ASN A 79 -5.82 -6.64 7.38
C ASN A 79 -7.12 -6.76 6.58
N GLY A 80 -7.19 -6.17 5.37
CA GLY A 80 -8.39 -6.16 4.54
C GLY A 80 -9.46 -5.17 5.01
N LEU A 81 -9.10 -4.09 5.69
CA LEU A 81 -10.04 -3.10 6.22
C LEU A 81 -9.95 -1.74 5.54
N PHE A 82 -11.12 -1.16 5.24
CA PHE A 82 -11.24 0.27 4.97
C PHE A 82 -11.27 1.02 6.30
N GLU A 83 -10.18 1.70 6.62
CA GLU A 83 -10.13 2.59 7.79
C GLU A 83 -10.95 3.86 7.53
N GLU A 84 -11.73 4.28 8.52
CA GLU A 84 -12.60 5.47 8.43
C GLU A 84 -11.79 6.77 8.60
N THR A 85 -10.62 6.69 9.23
CA THR A 85 -9.78 7.83 9.60
C THR A 85 -8.67 8.12 8.59
N VAL A 86 -8.64 7.48 7.41
CA VAL A 86 -7.51 7.58 6.47
C VAL A 86 -7.19 9.03 6.03
N ALA A 87 -8.21 9.87 5.86
CA ALA A 87 -8.02 11.28 5.53
C ALA A 87 -7.44 12.06 6.72
N GLU A 88 -7.93 11.79 7.93
CA GLU A 88 -7.41 12.39 9.17
C GLU A 88 -5.95 11.99 9.42
N VAL A 89 -5.59 10.73 9.15
CA VAL A 89 -4.21 10.24 9.16
C VAL A 89 -3.33 11.08 8.23
N CYS A 90 -3.79 11.36 7.00
CA CYS A 90 -3.05 12.21 6.07
C CYS A 90 -2.90 13.63 6.60
N ASP A 91 -3.98 14.22 7.11
CA ASP A 91 -3.99 15.57 7.68
C ASP A 91 -3.02 15.72 8.86
N ILE A 92 -2.95 14.74 9.76
CA ILE A 92 -2.01 14.74 10.91
C ILE A 92 -0.56 14.82 10.40
N ILE A 93 -0.23 14.04 9.38
CA ILE A 93 1.11 14.02 8.80
C ILE A 93 1.44 15.33 8.10
N HIS A 94 0.51 15.86 7.29
CA HIS A 94 0.69 17.13 6.61
C HIS A 94 0.82 18.31 7.58
N LYS A 95 0.00 18.36 8.65
CA LYS A 95 0.10 19.37 9.72
C LYS A 95 1.46 19.37 10.43
N ASN A 96 2.14 18.23 10.45
CA ASN A 96 3.48 18.08 11.04
C ASN A 96 4.61 18.16 9.99
N GLY A 97 4.31 18.59 8.76
CA GLY A 97 5.28 18.84 7.70
C GLY A 97 5.79 17.59 6.98
N GLY A 98 5.19 16.43 7.22
CA GLY A 98 5.51 15.20 6.51
C GLY A 98 4.81 15.08 5.15
N GLN A 99 5.14 14.01 4.42
CA GLN A 99 4.46 13.58 3.20
C GLN A 99 3.79 12.21 3.42
N VAL A 100 2.79 11.87 2.61
CA VAL A 100 2.06 10.60 2.72
C VAL A 100 2.38 9.71 1.53
N TYR A 101 3.11 8.63 1.80
CA TYR A 101 3.29 7.52 0.87
C TYR A 101 2.20 6.48 1.08
N LEU A 102 1.41 6.20 0.05
CA LEU A 102 0.42 5.14 0.07
C LEU A 102 0.90 3.95 -0.75
N ASP A 103 1.02 2.81 -0.09
CA ASP A 103 1.23 1.52 -0.72
C ASP A 103 -0.05 1.12 -1.49
N GLY A 104 0.05 1.15 -2.82
CA GLY A 104 -1.05 0.85 -3.72
C GLY A 104 -1.16 -0.63 -4.11
N ALA A 105 -0.53 -1.55 -3.40
CA ALA A 105 -0.69 -2.98 -3.62
C ALA A 105 -2.17 -3.41 -3.52
N ASN A 106 -2.95 -2.76 -2.65
CA ASN A 106 -4.36 -3.05 -2.40
C ASN A 106 -5.32 -2.22 -3.27
N MET A 107 -4.83 -1.62 -4.35
CA MET A 107 -5.65 -0.80 -5.26
C MET A 107 -6.78 -1.56 -5.94
N ASN A 108 -6.76 -2.90 -5.98
CA ASN A 108 -7.87 -3.68 -6.53
C ASN A 108 -9.18 -3.44 -5.77
N ALA A 109 -9.12 -2.99 -4.51
CA ALA A 109 -10.27 -2.57 -3.71
C ALA A 109 -10.69 -1.10 -3.94
N GLN A 110 -9.93 -0.30 -4.70
CA GLN A 110 -10.15 1.14 -4.85
C GLN A 110 -10.56 1.57 -6.27
N VAL A 111 -10.05 0.90 -7.31
CA VAL A 111 -10.19 1.37 -8.70
C VAL A 111 -11.66 1.64 -9.07
N GLY A 112 -11.97 2.88 -9.43
CA GLY A 112 -13.32 3.32 -9.81
C GLY A 112 -14.29 3.56 -8.64
N LEU A 113 -13.83 3.44 -7.39
CA LEU A 113 -14.59 3.74 -6.17
C LEU A 113 -14.00 4.91 -5.39
N CYS A 114 -12.69 4.92 -5.16
CA CYS A 114 -11.97 6.01 -4.49
C CYS A 114 -10.56 6.17 -5.09
N ARG A 115 -9.88 7.28 -4.78
CA ARG A 115 -8.55 7.58 -5.33
C ARG A 115 -7.62 8.07 -4.21
N PRO A 116 -6.40 7.50 -4.06
CA PRO A 116 -5.40 7.95 -3.08
C PRO A 116 -5.20 9.46 -3.00
N GLY A 117 -5.10 10.11 -4.15
CA GLY A 117 -4.88 11.55 -4.21
C GLY A 117 -6.06 12.40 -3.71
N ASP A 118 -7.27 11.86 -3.61
CA ASP A 118 -8.45 12.62 -3.19
C ASP A 118 -8.56 12.71 -1.66
N TYR A 119 -7.99 11.75 -0.94
CA TYR A 119 -8.03 11.68 0.53
C TYR A 119 -6.67 11.96 1.19
N GLY A 120 -5.72 12.55 0.46
CA GLY A 120 -4.50 13.13 1.04
C GLY A 120 -3.18 12.40 0.74
N SER A 121 -3.16 11.34 -0.08
CA SER A 121 -1.88 10.73 -0.48
C SER A 121 -1.10 11.61 -1.47
N ASP A 122 0.20 11.77 -1.23
CA ASP A 122 1.12 12.53 -2.08
C ASP A 122 1.76 11.67 -3.17
N VAL A 123 2.06 10.41 -2.84
CA VAL A 123 2.69 9.46 -3.76
C VAL A 123 2.22 8.04 -3.47
N SER A 124 1.98 7.27 -4.54
CA SER A 124 1.70 5.84 -4.42
C SER A 124 2.45 5.07 -5.48
N HIS A 125 2.95 3.89 -5.11
CA HIS A 125 3.31 2.89 -6.13
C HIS A 125 2.11 2.02 -6.45
N LEU A 126 2.06 1.47 -7.67
CA LEU A 126 1.06 0.50 -8.09
C LEU A 126 1.73 -0.83 -8.44
N ASN A 127 1.22 -1.95 -7.96
CA ASN A 127 1.65 -3.26 -8.42
C ASN A 127 0.90 -3.63 -9.70
N LEU A 128 1.48 -3.36 -10.86
CA LEU A 128 0.85 -3.73 -12.14
C LEU A 128 0.69 -5.26 -12.28
N HIS A 129 1.56 -6.02 -11.62
CA HIS A 129 1.54 -7.48 -11.54
C HIS A 129 0.55 -8.05 -10.51
N LYS A 130 -0.20 -7.18 -9.83
CA LYS A 130 -1.34 -7.57 -8.99
C LYS A 130 -2.63 -7.01 -9.60
N THR A 131 -2.83 -5.70 -9.46
CA THR A 131 -4.08 -5.01 -9.80
C THR A 131 -4.32 -4.89 -11.30
N PHE A 132 -3.26 -4.85 -12.12
CA PHE A 132 -3.34 -4.54 -13.55
C PHE A 132 -2.78 -5.64 -14.45
N CYS A 133 -2.98 -6.89 -14.02
CA CYS A 133 -2.91 -8.11 -14.83
C CYS A 133 -1.55 -8.51 -15.43
N ILE A 134 -0.44 -7.86 -15.10
CA ILE A 134 0.88 -8.44 -15.43
C ILE A 134 0.99 -9.81 -14.71
N PRO A 135 1.40 -10.89 -15.40
CA PRO A 135 1.44 -12.22 -14.79
C PRO A 135 2.48 -12.32 -13.67
N HIS A 136 2.17 -13.07 -12.62
CA HIS A 136 3.05 -13.27 -11.46
C HIS A 136 4.33 -14.08 -11.78
N GLY A 137 4.27 -14.97 -12.79
CA GLY A 137 5.44 -15.66 -13.35
C GLY A 137 6.30 -16.48 -12.38
N GLY A 138 5.73 -16.97 -11.26
CA GLY A 138 6.49 -17.73 -10.26
C GLY A 138 7.41 -16.89 -9.37
N GLY A 139 7.22 -15.56 -9.33
CA GLY A 139 8.04 -14.63 -8.54
C GLY A 139 8.51 -13.39 -9.31
N GLY A 140 8.02 -13.17 -10.52
CA GLY A 140 8.37 -12.05 -11.40
C GLY A 140 8.08 -12.40 -12.86
N PRO A 141 8.01 -11.41 -13.77
CA PRO A 141 8.38 -10.02 -13.58
C PRO A 141 7.27 -9.16 -12.95
N GLY A 142 7.65 -7.99 -12.45
CA GLY A 142 6.71 -6.97 -11.97
C GLY A 142 7.06 -5.58 -12.45
N MET A 143 6.07 -4.69 -12.51
CA MET A 143 6.26 -3.25 -12.65
C MET A 143 5.60 -2.51 -11.48
N GLY A 144 6.33 -1.52 -10.95
CA GLY A 144 5.95 -0.70 -9.80
C GLY A 144 5.98 0.80 -10.11
N PRO A 145 5.21 1.31 -11.09
CA PRO A 145 5.17 2.74 -11.39
C PRO A 145 4.67 3.53 -10.18
N ILE A 146 5.14 4.77 -10.04
CA ILE A 146 4.67 5.70 -9.02
C ILE A 146 3.80 6.80 -9.63
N GLY A 147 2.64 7.06 -9.03
CA GLY A 147 1.88 8.28 -9.23
C GLY A 147 2.24 9.28 -8.13
N VAL A 148 2.44 10.54 -8.48
CA VAL A 148 2.80 11.61 -7.54
C VAL A 148 1.91 12.83 -7.72
N LYS A 149 1.67 13.58 -6.64
CA LYS A 149 1.12 14.94 -6.71
C LYS A 149 2.12 15.89 -7.36
N GLN A 150 1.60 17.00 -7.89
CA GLN A 150 2.36 17.93 -8.72
C GLN A 150 3.63 18.47 -8.04
N HIS A 151 3.60 18.71 -6.73
CA HIS A 151 4.77 19.23 -6.00
C HIS A 151 5.93 18.24 -5.89
N LEU A 152 5.67 16.94 -6.06
CA LEU A 152 6.71 15.90 -6.09
C LEU A 152 7.21 15.59 -7.50
N ALA A 153 6.51 16.04 -8.55
CA ALA A 153 6.84 15.74 -9.94
C ALA A 153 8.26 16.19 -10.37
N PRO A 154 8.77 17.37 -9.96
CA PRO A 154 10.14 17.78 -10.28
C PRO A 154 11.22 16.86 -9.69
N PHE A 155 10.85 16.02 -8.71
CA PHE A 155 11.75 15.15 -7.96
C PHE A 155 11.62 13.67 -8.36
N LEU A 156 10.97 13.38 -9.50
CA LEU A 156 10.90 12.04 -10.04
C LEU A 156 12.29 11.53 -10.50
N PRO A 157 12.50 10.20 -10.53
CA PRO A 157 13.75 9.62 -11.02
C PRO A 157 14.06 10.03 -12.47
N GLY A 158 15.33 10.32 -12.72
CA GLY A 158 15.87 10.55 -14.07
C GLY A 158 16.52 9.28 -14.63
N HIS A 159 17.28 9.45 -15.71
CA HIS A 159 18.15 8.41 -16.27
C HIS A 159 19.30 9.07 -17.06
N PRO A 160 20.55 8.60 -16.94
CA PRO A 160 21.72 9.28 -17.52
C PRO A 160 21.77 9.24 -19.05
N VAL A 161 21.10 8.28 -19.69
CA VAL A 161 21.12 8.11 -21.16
C VAL A 161 19.86 8.68 -21.84
N VAL A 162 18.69 8.54 -21.21
CA VAL A 162 17.39 8.90 -21.80
C VAL A 162 16.51 9.50 -20.70
N PRO A 163 16.39 10.84 -20.59
CA PRO A 163 15.65 11.48 -19.51
C PRO A 163 14.13 11.21 -19.64
N PRO A 164 13.49 10.42 -18.74
CA PRO A 164 12.09 10.04 -18.88
C PRO A 164 11.11 11.22 -18.83
N THR A 165 11.49 12.26 -18.08
CA THR A 165 10.69 13.49 -17.84
C THR A 165 11.18 14.69 -18.64
N GLY A 166 12.12 14.50 -19.58
CA GLY A 166 12.76 15.59 -20.33
C GLY A 166 13.76 16.44 -19.53
N THR A 167 13.89 16.18 -18.23
CA THR A 167 14.92 16.75 -17.36
C THR A 167 15.82 15.62 -16.84
N SER A 168 17.08 15.92 -16.53
CA SER A 168 17.94 15.01 -15.77
C SER A 168 17.42 14.97 -14.33
N GLY A 169 16.35 14.19 -14.10
CA GLY A 169 15.77 13.95 -12.78
C GLY A 169 16.78 13.36 -11.78
N LEU A 170 16.34 13.11 -10.56
CA LEU A 170 17.22 12.73 -9.45
C LEU A 170 17.67 11.28 -9.55
N GLY A 171 18.83 11.06 -10.19
CA GLY A 171 19.46 9.76 -10.31
C GLY A 171 18.60 8.72 -11.05
N ALA A 172 19.12 7.52 -11.21
CA ALA A 172 18.38 6.40 -11.79
C ALA A 172 18.06 5.38 -10.69
N VAL A 173 16.82 4.89 -10.67
CA VAL A 173 16.39 3.79 -9.77
C VAL A 173 16.28 2.45 -10.50
N SER A 174 16.53 2.44 -11.82
CA SER A 174 16.46 1.27 -12.69
C SER A 174 17.46 1.45 -13.83
N ALA A 175 18.00 0.33 -14.34
CA ALA A 175 19.01 0.34 -15.39
C ALA A 175 18.49 0.81 -16.76
N ALA A 176 17.17 0.72 -16.98
CA ALA A 176 16.49 1.24 -18.16
C ALA A 176 15.52 2.37 -17.75
N PRO A 177 15.33 3.41 -18.58
CA PRO A 177 14.57 4.61 -18.23
C PRO A 177 13.10 4.35 -17.87
N PHE A 178 12.53 3.27 -18.40
CA PHE A 178 11.14 2.87 -18.18
C PHE A 178 11.03 1.42 -17.66
N GLY A 179 12.10 0.90 -17.05
CA GLY A 179 12.15 -0.47 -16.52
C GLY A 179 11.83 -1.54 -17.58
N SER A 180 11.02 -2.52 -17.21
CA SER A 180 10.57 -3.61 -18.09
C SER A 180 9.46 -3.14 -19.04
N SER A 181 9.80 -2.30 -20.02
CA SER A 181 8.79 -1.63 -20.85
C SER A 181 7.94 -2.58 -21.71
N ALA A 182 8.50 -3.73 -22.10
CA ALA A 182 7.83 -4.72 -22.94
C ALA A 182 6.56 -5.34 -22.32
N ILE A 183 6.41 -5.29 -20.99
CA ILE A 183 5.24 -5.83 -20.28
C ILE A 183 4.18 -4.77 -19.93
N LEU A 184 4.47 -3.48 -20.12
CA LEU A 184 3.50 -2.39 -19.92
C LEU A 184 2.24 -2.49 -20.79
N PRO A 185 2.30 -2.99 -22.04
CA PRO A 185 1.10 -3.18 -22.87
C PRO A 185 0.03 -4.08 -22.22
N ILE A 186 0.40 -4.99 -21.31
CA ILE A 186 -0.57 -5.87 -20.61
C ILE A 186 -1.54 -5.03 -19.78
N SER A 187 -1.01 -4.16 -18.91
CA SER A 187 -1.83 -3.27 -18.09
C SER A 187 -2.57 -2.23 -18.92
N TRP A 188 -1.95 -1.71 -19.98
CA TRP A 188 -2.60 -0.81 -20.92
C TRP A 188 -3.83 -1.47 -21.57
N ALA A 189 -3.68 -2.71 -22.05
CA ALA A 189 -4.75 -3.45 -22.70
C ALA A 189 -5.90 -3.73 -21.71
N TYR A 190 -5.59 -4.18 -20.50
CA TYR A 190 -6.59 -4.38 -19.44
C TYR A 190 -7.40 -3.11 -19.19
N ILE A 191 -6.73 -1.97 -18.96
CA ILE A 191 -7.39 -0.69 -18.71
C ILE A 191 -8.28 -0.27 -19.89
N LYS A 192 -7.78 -0.41 -21.13
CA LYS A 192 -8.51 -0.01 -22.33
C LYS A 192 -9.72 -0.90 -22.64
N MET A 193 -9.59 -2.21 -22.46
CA MET A 193 -10.68 -3.17 -22.71
C MET A 193 -11.77 -3.07 -21.63
N MET A 194 -11.39 -2.93 -20.36
CA MET A 194 -12.35 -2.82 -19.27
C MET A 194 -13.09 -1.47 -19.29
N GLY A 195 -12.37 -0.39 -19.62
CA GLY A 195 -12.90 0.96 -19.53
C GLY A 195 -13.32 1.34 -18.10
N PRO A 196 -13.86 2.55 -17.88
CA PRO A 196 -14.20 3.02 -16.54
C PRO A 196 -15.28 2.16 -15.85
N ARG A 197 -16.28 1.69 -16.61
CA ARG A 197 -17.36 0.84 -16.07
C ARG A 197 -16.87 -0.54 -15.68
N GLY A 198 -16.06 -1.18 -16.54
CA GLY A 198 -15.51 -2.51 -16.26
C GLY A 198 -14.54 -2.48 -15.09
N LEU A 199 -13.67 -1.47 -15.03
CA LEU A 199 -12.72 -1.31 -13.91
C LEU A 199 -13.46 -1.14 -12.56
N ARG A 200 -14.47 -0.26 -12.50
CA ARG A 200 -15.30 -0.11 -11.29
C ARG A 200 -16.00 -1.42 -10.93
N LYS A 201 -16.56 -2.13 -11.92
CA LYS A 201 -17.25 -3.40 -11.69
C LYS A 201 -16.31 -4.49 -11.18
N ALA A 202 -15.08 -4.57 -11.70
CA ALA A 202 -14.06 -5.51 -11.22
C ALA A 202 -13.76 -5.32 -9.74
N THR A 203 -13.54 -4.07 -9.31
CA THR A 203 -13.34 -3.74 -7.89
C THR A 203 -14.57 -4.09 -7.03
N GLN A 204 -15.79 -3.78 -7.49
CA GLN A 204 -17.01 -4.16 -6.78
C GLN A 204 -17.14 -5.68 -6.62
N VAL A 205 -16.80 -6.44 -7.67
CA VAL A 205 -16.85 -7.91 -7.64
C VAL A 205 -15.76 -8.48 -6.73
N ALA A 206 -14.57 -7.89 -6.70
CA ALA A 206 -13.51 -8.30 -5.77
C ALA A 206 -13.96 -8.19 -4.30
N ILE A 207 -14.56 -7.04 -3.93
CA ILE A 207 -15.11 -6.82 -2.59
C ILE A 207 -16.29 -7.77 -2.31
N LEU A 208 -17.19 -7.95 -3.29
CA LEU A 208 -18.32 -8.87 -3.17
C LEU A 208 -17.86 -10.31 -2.90
N ASN A 209 -16.90 -10.82 -3.67
CA ASN A 209 -16.41 -12.18 -3.54
C ASN A 209 -15.73 -12.41 -2.18
N ALA A 210 -14.92 -11.46 -1.71
CA ALA A 210 -14.30 -11.54 -0.39
C ALA A 210 -15.35 -11.59 0.72
N ASN A 211 -16.37 -10.74 0.67
CA ASN A 211 -17.45 -10.73 1.66
C ASN A 211 -18.35 -11.97 1.57
N TYR A 212 -18.60 -12.49 0.36
CA TYR A 212 -19.31 -13.75 0.17
C TYR A 212 -18.56 -14.91 0.83
N MET A 213 -17.26 -15.04 0.58
CA MET A 213 -16.43 -16.09 1.18
C MET A 213 -16.34 -15.95 2.70
N ALA A 214 -16.09 -14.73 3.21
CA ALA A 214 -16.07 -14.48 4.65
C ALA A 214 -17.41 -14.88 5.30
N LYS A 215 -18.54 -14.51 4.67
CA LYS A 215 -19.87 -14.87 5.17
C LYS A 215 -20.15 -16.37 5.13
N TYR A 216 -19.71 -17.04 4.06
CA TYR A 216 -19.85 -18.49 3.91
C TYR A 216 -19.06 -19.26 4.98
N LEU A 217 -17.91 -18.74 5.39
CA LEU A 217 -17.02 -19.38 6.35
C LEU A 217 -17.32 -19.03 7.82
N ASP A 218 -18.20 -18.06 8.10
CA ASP A 218 -18.47 -17.55 9.45
C ASP A 218 -18.93 -18.62 10.47
N SER A 219 -19.62 -19.67 10.02
CA SER A 219 -20.05 -20.77 10.91
C SER A 219 -18.92 -21.75 11.26
N HIS A 220 -17.79 -21.67 10.58
CA HIS A 220 -16.68 -22.63 10.69
C HIS A 220 -15.40 -21.97 11.22
N TYR A 221 -15.17 -20.72 10.86
CA TYR A 221 -13.96 -19.99 11.18
C TYR A 221 -14.26 -18.55 11.59
N GLN A 222 -13.47 -18.04 12.52
CA GLN A 222 -13.55 -16.63 12.90
C GLN A 222 -12.82 -15.77 11.88
N THR A 223 -13.52 -14.83 11.25
CA THR A 223 -12.86 -13.73 10.52
C THR A 223 -12.26 -12.76 11.54
N LEU A 224 -10.94 -12.57 11.51
CA LEU A 224 -10.21 -11.86 12.55
C LEU A 224 -10.54 -10.36 12.62
N PHE A 225 -10.68 -9.72 11.46
CA PHE A 225 -10.91 -8.28 11.35
C PHE A 225 -12.11 -8.00 10.45
N ARG A 226 -13.00 -7.11 10.92
CA ARG A 226 -14.15 -6.60 10.18
C ARG A 226 -14.32 -5.11 10.49
N SER A 227 -14.87 -4.37 9.55
CA SER A 227 -15.29 -2.98 9.80
C SER A 227 -16.30 -2.98 10.96
N ALA A 228 -16.05 -2.16 11.98
CA ALA A 228 -16.94 -2.05 13.14
C ALA A 228 -18.32 -1.48 12.77
N THR A 229 -18.40 -0.66 11.73
CA THR A 229 -19.63 0.01 11.30
C THR A 229 -20.45 -0.83 10.32
N SER A 230 -19.81 -1.49 9.36
CA SER A 230 -20.51 -2.26 8.32
C SER A 230 -20.51 -3.78 8.56
N GLY A 231 -19.61 -4.29 9.38
CA GLY A 231 -19.35 -5.73 9.52
C GLY A 231 -18.68 -6.36 8.30
N LEU A 232 -18.32 -5.57 7.28
CA LEU A 232 -17.75 -6.03 6.02
C LEU A 232 -16.22 -5.96 6.01
N VAL A 233 -15.64 -6.66 5.03
CA VAL A 233 -14.21 -6.64 4.69
C VAL A 233 -14.02 -5.93 3.34
N ALA A 234 -12.78 -5.62 2.96
CA ALA A 234 -12.45 -5.07 1.66
C ALA A 234 -12.37 -6.18 0.58
N HIS A 235 -11.27 -6.25 -0.17
CA HIS A 235 -11.02 -7.28 -1.17
C HIS A 235 -10.38 -8.57 -0.63
N GLU A 236 -10.08 -8.62 0.66
CA GLU A 236 -9.43 -9.74 1.34
C GLU A 236 -9.88 -9.78 2.81
N PHE A 237 -9.67 -10.91 3.48
CA PHE A 237 -9.97 -11.10 4.90
C PHE A 237 -9.02 -12.14 5.51
N ILE A 238 -8.92 -12.12 6.84
CA ILE A 238 -8.05 -13.03 7.60
C ILE A 238 -8.92 -14.01 8.37
N ILE A 239 -8.63 -15.29 8.21
CA ILE A 239 -9.21 -16.36 9.03
C ILE A 239 -8.30 -16.60 10.24
N ASP A 240 -8.84 -16.48 11.44
CA ASP A 240 -8.12 -16.80 12.67
C ASP A 240 -8.13 -18.31 12.92
N VAL A 241 -6.95 -18.92 12.78
CA VAL A 241 -6.72 -20.36 12.99
C VAL A 241 -5.92 -20.64 14.27
N ARG A 242 -5.63 -19.61 15.08
CA ARG A 242 -4.70 -19.73 16.22
C ARG A 242 -5.22 -20.65 17.31
N GLU A 243 -6.54 -20.68 17.55
CA GLU A 243 -7.14 -21.55 18.57
C GLU A 243 -6.97 -23.04 18.25
N PHE A 244 -6.82 -23.42 16.98
CA PHE A 244 -6.62 -24.82 16.60
C PHE A 244 -5.30 -25.40 17.11
N LYS A 245 -4.32 -24.55 17.45
CA LYS A 245 -3.10 -25.00 18.13
C LYS A 245 -3.41 -25.58 19.51
N LYS A 246 -4.38 -25.00 20.22
CA LYS A 246 -4.78 -25.47 21.57
C LYS A 246 -5.75 -26.64 21.49
N THR A 247 -6.72 -26.58 20.58
CA THR A 247 -7.82 -27.56 20.56
C THR A 247 -7.49 -28.85 19.80
N ALA A 248 -6.59 -28.77 18.82
CA ALA A 248 -6.25 -29.90 17.94
C ALA A 248 -4.74 -30.03 17.63
N ASN A 249 -3.89 -29.17 18.21
CA ASN A 249 -2.47 -29.06 17.86
C ASN A 249 -2.22 -28.85 16.36
N ILE A 250 -3.12 -28.11 15.69
CA ILE A 250 -3.04 -27.75 14.27
C ILE A 250 -2.54 -26.33 14.12
N GLU A 251 -1.58 -26.12 13.23
CA GLU A 251 -1.03 -24.82 12.86
C GLU A 251 -1.52 -24.37 11.48
N ALA A 252 -1.34 -23.08 11.17
CA ALA A 252 -1.69 -22.52 9.86
C ALA A 252 -0.97 -23.26 8.71
N ALA A 253 0.25 -23.75 8.95
CA ALA A 253 1.00 -24.53 7.98
C ALA A 253 0.31 -25.86 7.63
N ASP A 254 -0.27 -26.56 8.62
CA ASP A 254 -0.98 -27.82 8.39
C ASP A 254 -2.20 -27.60 7.49
N ILE A 255 -2.97 -26.55 7.77
CA ILE A 255 -4.13 -26.16 6.94
C ILE A 255 -3.67 -25.80 5.53
N ALA A 256 -2.60 -25.00 5.40
CA ALA A 256 -2.06 -24.59 4.11
C ALA A 256 -1.55 -25.78 3.27
N LYS A 257 -0.90 -26.77 3.91
CA LYS A 257 -0.47 -28.00 3.23
C LYS A 257 -1.65 -28.90 2.90
N ARG A 258 -2.64 -29.01 3.79
CA ARG A 258 -3.84 -29.82 3.53
C ARG A 258 -4.66 -29.28 2.38
N LEU A 259 -4.74 -27.96 2.20
CA LEU A 259 -5.42 -27.35 1.04
C LEU A 259 -4.85 -27.86 -0.30
N MET A 260 -3.56 -28.22 -0.38
CA MET A 260 -2.96 -28.78 -1.60
C MET A 260 -3.65 -30.08 -2.05
N ASP A 261 -4.17 -30.87 -1.10
CA ASP A 261 -4.90 -32.10 -1.42
C ASP A 261 -6.30 -31.82 -2.00
N TYR A 262 -6.81 -30.59 -1.88
CA TYR A 262 -8.11 -30.14 -2.38
C TYR A 262 -8.04 -29.37 -3.70
N GLY A 263 -6.84 -29.22 -4.28
CA GLY A 263 -6.58 -28.51 -5.53
C GLY A 263 -6.32 -27.01 -5.35
#